data_AF-A0A9E3VD01-F1
#
_entry.id   AF-A0A9E3VD01-F1
#
_cell.length_a   1.000
_cell.length_b   1.000
_cell.length_c   1.000
_cell.angle_alpha   90.00
_cell.angle_beta   90.00
_cell.angle_gamma   90.00
#
_symmetry.space_group_name_H-M   'P 1'
#
loop_
_entity.id
_entity.type
_entity.pdbx_description
1 polymer ?
#
loop_
_entity_poly.entity_id
_entity_poly.type
_entity_poly.pdbx_seq_one_letter_code
_entity_poly.pdbx_strand_id
1 'polypeptide(L)'
;MTPEELLTVLKDVVLAAADNGDPALAKELAALRERTGDTLSLDMPLAKFGWDSIQMTWVLVRLEERLGIDTSSLSLFNLFTVGDLVKELLALVDAKPAHG
;
A
#
# COMPACT_ATOMS: atom_id res chain seq x y z
N MET A 1 -0.37 2.72 -16.25
CA MET A 1 -0.48 3.48 -14.98
C MET A 1 0.88 4.10 -14.71
N THR A 2 0.97 5.34 -14.23
CA THR A 2 2.25 5.96 -13.85
C THR A 2 2.58 5.70 -12.37
N PRO A 3 3.84 5.88 -11.93
CA PRO A 3 4.19 5.84 -10.51
C PRO A 3 3.39 6.84 -9.65
N GLU A 4 3.07 8.04 -10.16
CA GLU A 4 2.29 9.02 -9.39
C GLU A 4 0.81 8.59 -9.24
N GLU A 5 0.23 8.02 -10.29
CA GLU A 5 -1.13 7.44 -10.24
C GLU A 5 -1.19 6.29 -9.23
N LEU A 6 -0.20 5.40 -9.25
CA LEU A 6 -0.13 4.27 -8.33
C LEU A 6 0.12 4.72 -6.87
N LEU A 7 0.96 5.73 -6.67
CA LEU A 7 1.18 6.34 -5.36
C LEU A 7 -0.12 6.95 -4.81
N THR A 8 -0.94 7.54 -5.68
CA THR A 8 -2.25 8.07 -5.31
C THR A 8 -3.21 6.95 -4.90
N VAL A 9 -3.26 5.85 -5.65
CA VAL A 9 -4.07 4.67 -5.27
C VAL A 9 -3.60 4.07 -3.94
N LEU A 10 -2.29 3.93 -3.74
CA LEU A 10 -1.72 3.45 -2.50
C LEU A 10 -2.11 4.36 -1.33
N LYS A 11 -2.02 5.68 -1.51
CA LYS A 11 -2.47 6.66 -0.52
C LYS A 11 -3.94 6.45 -0.18
N ASP A 12 -4.83 6.35 -1.16
CA ASP A 12 -6.26 6.18 -0.91
C ASP A 12 -6.55 4.87 -0.14
N VAL A 13 -5.86 3.78 -0.47
CA VAL A 13 -6.00 2.50 0.23
C VAL A 13 -5.51 2.61 1.68
N VAL A 14 -4.34 3.22 1.89
CA VAL A 14 -3.75 3.42 3.22
C VAL A 14 -4.63 4.33 4.09
N LEU A 15 -5.20 5.38 3.52
CA LEU A 15 -6.10 6.28 4.21
C LEU A 15 -7.45 5.60 4.53
N ALA A 16 -8.01 4.82 3.59
CA ALA A 16 -9.24 4.07 3.80
C ALA A 16 -9.07 2.95 4.84
N ALA A 17 -7.87 2.41 4.99
CA ALA A 17 -7.54 1.47 6.06
C ALA A 17 -7.80 2.10 7.43
N ALA A 18 -7.45 3.38 7.60
CA ALA A 18 -7.63 4.10 8.87
C ALA A 18 -9.10 4.27 9.27
N ASP A 19 -9.99 4.29 8.30
CA ASP A 19 -11.41 4.61 8.50
C ASP A 19 -12.29 3.34 8.69
N ASN A 20 -11.71 2.13 8.62
CA ASN A 20 -12.46 0.87 8.47
C ASN A 20 -12.99 0.20 9.75
N GLY A 21 -12.98 0.89 10.90
CA GLY A 21 -13.81 0.51 12.06
C GLY A 21 -13.35 -0.70 12.90
N ASP A 22 -12.27 -1.40 12.54
CA ASP A 22 -11.55 -2.24 13.51
C ASP A 22 -10.77 -1.31 14.45
N PRO A 23 -11.11 -1.25 15.75
CA PRO A 23 -10.55 -0.24 16.66
C PRO A 23 -9.04 -0.41 16.91
N ALA A 24 -8.47 -1.60 16.70
CA ALA A 24 -7.03 -1.81 16.81
C ALA A 24 -6.31 -1.27 15.56
N LEU A 25 -6.81 -1.61 14.37
CA LEU A 25 -6.27 -1.09 13.10
C LEU A 25 -6.49 0.43 12.97
N ALA A 26 -7.68 0.94 13.31
CA ALA A 26 -8.02 2.35 13.18
C ALA A 26 -7.11 3.24 14.03
N LYS A 27 -6.69 2.79 15.22
CA LYS A 27 -5.79 3.55 16.09
C LYS A 27 -4.38 3.68 15.50
N GLU A 28 -3.84 2.57 15.01
CA GLU A 28 -2.48 2.55 14.43
C GLU A 28 -2.42 3.30 13.09
N LEU A 29 -3.51 3.26 12.33
CA LEU A 29 -3.64 3.93 11.05
C LEU A 29 -4.04 5.42 11.18
N ALA A 30 -4.74 5.83 12.23
CA ALA A 30 -4.89 7.23 12.59
C ALA A 30 -3.55 7.84 13.03
N ALA A 31 -2.76 7.12 13.82
CA ALA A 31 -1.40 7.52 14.16
C ALA A 31 -0.51 7.64 12.90
N LEU A 32 -0.74 6.81 11.89
CA LEU A 32 -0.10 6.95 10.59
C LEU A 32 -0.51 8.24 9.86
N ARG A 33 -1.81 8.55 9.79
CA ARG A 33 -2.30 9.82 9.21
C ARG A 33 -1.65 11.01 9.90
N GLU A 34 -1.58 11.00 11.23
CA GLU A 34 -0.93 12.05 12.02
C GLU A 34 0.57 12.17 11.71
N ARG A 35 1.27 11.05 11.53
CA ARG A 35 2.72 11.01 11.27
C ARG A 35 3.10 11.33 9.83
N THR A 36 2.20 11.10 8.88
CA THR A 36 2.42 11.33 7.45
C THR A 36 1.75 12.59 6.94
N GLY A 37 0.86 13.21 7.71
CA GLY A 37 0.19 14.46 7.34
C GLY A 37 -0.61 14.37 6.04
N ASP A 38 -1.21 13.20 5.78
CA ASP A 38 -1.83 12.83 4.49
C ASP A 38 -0.88 12.88 3.28
N THR A 39 0.44 12.88 3.50
CA THR A 39 1.45 12.86 2.45
C THR A 39 2.29 11.58 2.50
N LEU A 40 2.15 10.76 1.47
CA LEU A 40 3.00 9.62 1.18
C LEU A 40 4.12 10.10 0.25
N SER A 41 5.37 9.86 0.63
CA SER A 41 6.55 10.11 -0.20
C SER A 41 7.20 8.78 -0.56
N LEU A 42 7.76 8.67 -1.77
CA LEU A 42 8.46 7.47 -2.23
C LEU A 42 9.65 7.11 -1.33
N ASP A 43 10.34 8.10 -0.78
CA ASP A 43 11.49 7.87 0.12
C ASP A 43 11.08 7.50 1.56
N MET A 44 9.78 7.45 1.84
CA MET A 44 9.30 7.16 3.19
C MET A 44 9.54 5.68 3.51
N PRO A 45 10.22 5.35 4.63
CA PRO A 45 10.43 3.96 5.03
C PRO A 45 9.12 3.28 5.41
N LEU A 46 8.89 2.05 4.95
CA LEU A 46 7.71 1.25 5.33
C LEU A 46 7.67 0.93 6.83
N ALA A 47 8.83 0.82 7.47
CA ALA A 47 8.91 0.65 8.92
C ALA A 47 8.31 1.84 9.70
N LYS A 48 8.23 3.04 9.09
CA LYS A 48 7.54 4.17 9.73
C LYS A 48 6.04 3.94 9.79
N PHE A 49 5.45 3.03 9.02
CA PHE A 49 4.02 2.81 9.07
C PHE A 49 3.60 2.05 10.33
N GLY A 50 4.54 1.35 10.97
CA GLY A 50 4.27 0.56 12.17
C GLY A 50 3.38 -0.65 11.88
N TRP A 51 3.24 -1.04 10.61
CA TRP A 51 2.33 -2.10 10.21
C TRP A 51 2.77 -3.48 10.71
N ASP A 52 1.84 -4.21 11.28
CA ASP A 52 1.94 -5.64 11.50
C ASP A 52 1.53 -6.44 10.25
N SER A 53 1.57 -7.77 10.36
CA SER A 53 1.22 -8.66 9.24
C SER A 53 -0.26 -8.60 8.85
N ILE A 54 -1.16 -8.29 9.79
CA ILE A 54 -2.60 -8.19 9.53
C ILE A 54 -2.87 -6.93 8.70
N GLN A 55 -2.29 -5.81 9.10
CA GLN A 55 -2.42 -4.53 8.41
C GLN A 55 -1.80 -4.58 7.01
N MET A 56 -0.62 -5.18 6.87
CA MET A 56 0.01 -5.37 5.57
C MET A 56 -0.88 -6.23 4.65
N THR A 57 -1.40 -7.35 5.16
CA THR A 57 -2.30 -8.22 4.39
C THR A 57 -3.56 -7.48 3.94
N TRP A 58 -4.16 -6.68 4.82
CA TRP A 58 -5.33 -5.88 4.50
C TRP A 58 -5.06 -4.89 3.35
N VAL A 59 -3.93 -4.17 3.42
CA VAL A 59 -3.51 -3.21 2.36
C VAL A 59 -3.32 -3.93 1.04
N LEU A 60 -2.61 -5.07 1.04
CA LEU A 60 -2.34 -5.85 -0.17
C LEU A 60 -3.63 -6.35 -0.83
N VAL A 61 -4.56 -6.95 -0.06
CA VAL A 61 -5.87 -7.39 -0.59
C VAL A 61 -6.61 -6.23 -1.23
N ARG A 62 -6.60 -5.05 -0.61
CA ARG A 62 -7.29 -3.88 -1.15
C ARG A 62 -6.63 -3.35 -2.42
N LEU A 63 -5.30 -3.44 -2.52
CA LEU A 63 -4.56 -3.11 -3.74
C LEU A 63 -4.87 -4.10 -4.87
N GLU A 64 -4.93 -5.41 -4.57
CA GLU A 64 -5.34 -6.44 -5.52
C GLU A 64 -6.73 -6.15 -6.10
N GLU A 65 -7.71 -5.84 -5.25
CA GLU A 65 -9.07 -5.47 -5.69
C GLU A 65 -9.10 -4.21 -6.56
N ARG A 66 -8.31 -3.19 -6.20
CA ARG A 66 -8.30 -1.88 -6.89
C ARG A 66 -7.56 -1.93 -8.23
N LEU A 67 -6.49 -2.69 -8.31
CA LEU A 67 -5.60 -2.75 -9.47
C LEU A 67 -5.87 -3.99 -10.35
N GLY A 68 -6.58 -4.98 -9.80
CA GLY A 68 -6.80 -6.28 -10.43
C GLY A 68 -5.47 -7.00 -10.69
N ILE A 69 -4.59 -7.01 -9.69
CA ILE A 69 -3.29 -7.70 -9.70
C ILE A 69 -3.29 -8.81 -8.65
N ASP A 70 -2.27 -9.67 -8.68
CA ASP A 70 -2.00 -10.67 -7.64
C ASP A 70 -0.68 -10.30 -6.94
N THR A 71 -0.73 -10.07 -5.63
CA THR A 71 0.41 -9.67 -4.81
C THR A 71 1.10 -10.84 -4.12
N SER A 72 0.63 -12.08 -4.32
CA SER A 72 1.21 -13.29 -3.71
C SER A 72 2.69 -13.50 -4.04
N SER A 73 3.15 -12.94 -5.16
CA SER A 73 4.55 -12.99 -5.59
C SER A 73 5.44 -11.86 -5.05
N LEU A 74 4.86 -10.87 -4.33
CA LEU A 74 5.62 -9.78 -3.74
C LEU A 74 6.60 -10.32 -2.67
N SER A 75 7.88 -10.03 -2.87
CA SER A 75 8.87 -10.25 -1.82
C SER A 75 8.89 -9.06 -0.86
N LEU A 76 8.16 -9.18 0.25
CA LEU A 76 8.13 -8.16 1.30
C LEU A 76 9.49 -7.93 1.97
N PHE A 77 10.43 -8.88 1.83
CA PHE A 77 11.80 -8.77 2.37
C PHE A 77 12.64 -7.67 1.73
N ASN A 78 12.31 -7.25 0.52
CA ASN A 78 13.03 -6.21 -0.22
C ASN A 78 12.34 -4.84 -0.18
N LEU A 79 11.22 -4.73 0.54
CA LEU A 79 10.42 -3.51 0.59
C LEU A 79 10.85 -2.66 1.79
N PHE A 80 11.75 -1.71 1.57
CA PHE A 80 12.25 -0.82 2.62
C PHE A 80 11.50 0.52 2.62
N THR A 81 11.06 0.96 1.45
CA THR A 81 10.41 2.26 1.22
C THR A 81 9.09 2.11 0.47
N VAL A 82 8.29 3.18 0.51
CA VAL A 82 7.07 3.30 -0.32
C VAL A 82 7.41 3.20 -1.80
N GLY A 83 8.55 3.75 -2.22
CA GLY A 83 9.04 3.66 -3.59
C GLY A 83 9.31 2.22 -4.03
N ASP A 84 9.89 1.39 -3.16
CA ASP A 84 10.09 -0.03 -3.43
C ASP A 84 8.75 -0.74 -3.65
N LEU A 85 7.76 -0.47 -2.78
CA LEU A 85 6.42 -1.04 -2.91
C LEU A 85 5.74 -0.58 -4.20
N VAL A 86 5.78 0.71 -4.51
CA VAL A 86 5.22 1.28 -5.76
C VAL A 86 5.87 0.63 -6.98
N LYS A 87 7.19 0.43 -6.96
CA LYS A 87 7.92 -0.20 -8.08
C LYS A 87 7.48 -1.65 -8.30
N GLU A 88 7.39 -2.45 -7.25
CA GLU A 88 6.96 -3.85 -7.37
C GLU A 88 5.49 -3.95 -7.80
N LEU A 89 4.61 -3.12 -7.23
CA LEU A 89 3.20 -3.05 -7.64
C LEU A 89 3.05 -2.61 -9.11
N LEU A 90 3.87 -1.67 -9.58
CA LEU A 90 3.85 -1.24 -10.98
C LEU A 90 4.27 -2.38 -11.91
N ALA A 91 5.29 -3.14 -11.54
CA ALA A 91 5.71 -4.32 -12.29
C ALA A 91 4.58 -5.36 -12.39
N LEU A 92 3.81 -5.57 -11.32
CA LEU A 92 2.63 -6.46 -11.34
C LEU A 92 1.51 -5.92 -12.23
N VAL A 93 1.26 -4.60 -12.20
CA VAL A 93 0.28 -3.94 -13.08
C VAL A 93 0.68 -4.08 -14.55
N ASP A 94 1.96 -3.90 -14.87
CA ASP A 94 2.47 -4.00 -16.24
C ASP A 94 2.54 -5.45 -16.75
N ALA A 95 2.82 -6.40 -15.85
CA ALA A 95 2.81 -7.84 -16.16
C ALA A 95 1.40 -8.42 -16.25
N LYS A 96 0.36 -7.66 -15.84
CA LYS A 96 -1.02 -8.09 -15.92
C LYS A 96 -1.35 -8.43 -17.38
N PRO A 97 -1.79 -9.67 -17.68
CA PRO A 97 -2.26 -9.97 -19.02
C PRO A 97 -3.46 -9.07 -19.31
N ALA A 98 -3.38 -8.28 -20.39
CA ALA A 98 -4.55 -7.61 -20.94
C ALA A 98 -5.58 -8.70 -21.21
N HIS A 99 -6.62 -8.79 -20.38
CA HIS A 99 -7.70 -9.73 -20.64
C HIS A 99 -8.27 -9.38 -22.03
N GLY A 100 -8.14 -10.34 -22.95
CA GLY A 100 -8.85 -10.35 -24.23
C GLY A 100 -10.32 -10.68 -24.03
#